data_AF-A0A8J5HAV9-F1
#
_entry.id   AF-A0A8J5HAV9-F1
#
_cell.length_a   1.000
_cell.length_b   1.000
_cell.length_c   1.000
_cell.angle_alpha   90.00
_cell.angle_beta   90.00
_cell.angle_gamma   90.00
#
_symmetry.space_group_name_H-M   'P 1'
#
loop_
_entity.id
_entity.type
_entity.pdbx_description
1 polymer ?
#
loop_
_entity_poly.entity_id
_entity_poly.type
_entity_poly.pdbx_seq_one_letter_code
_entity_poly.pdbx_strand_id
1 'polypeptide(L)'
;MSSFSGDETAPFFGFLGAAAALVFSCMGAAYGTAKSGVGVASMGVMRPELVMKSIVPVVMAGVLGIYGLIIAVIISTGINPKAKSYYLFDGYAHLSSGLACGLAGLSAGMAIGIVGDAGVRYLFEIVSGSDTGLYSLVLAKLLETDSLTLANAQQPKLFVGMILILIFAEALALYGLIVGIILSSRAGQSRAD
;
A
#
# COMPACT_ATOMS: atom_id res chain seq x y z
N MET A 1 -25.88 2.57 33.36
CA MET A 1 -24.71 3.45 33.14
C MET A 1 -23.47 2.64 33.40
N SER A 2 -22.86 2.07 32.36
CA SER A 2 -21.60 1.34 32.49
C SER A 2 -20.48 2.35 32.70
N SER A 3 -20.02 2.46 33.95
CA SER A 3 -18.91 3.32 34.34
C SER A 3 -17.65 2.90 33.57
N PHE A 4 -17.28 3.64 32.52
CA PHE A 4 -15.93 3.59 31.96
C PHE A 4 -15.00 4.08 33.06
N SER A 5 -14.04 3.26 33.48
CA SER A 5 -13.10 3.63 34.55
C SER A 5 -12.00 4.59 34.07
N GLY A 6 -12.31 5.53 33.17
CA GLY A 6 -11.37 6.45 32.52
C GLY A 6 -12.08 7.65 31.91
N ASP A 7 -11.35 8.46 31.14
CA ASP A 7 -11.94 9.62 30.47
C ASP A 7 -12.91 9.16 29.37
N GLU A 8 -14.18 9.59 29.43
CA GLU A 8 -15.25 9.17 28.51
C GLU A 8 -14.92 9.49 27.04
N THR A 9 -14.05 10.47 26.82
CA THR A 9 -13.60 10.94 25.49
C THR A 9 -12.44 10.13 24.91
N ALA A 10 -11.70 9.37 25.72
CA ALA A 10 -10.52 8.62 25.27
C ALA A 10 -10.81 7.52 24.21
N PRO A 11 -11.85 6.67 24.33
CA PRO A 11 -12.11 5.62 23.33
C PRO A 11 -12.51 6.16 21.96
N PHE A 12 -13.03 7.39 21.88
CA PHE A 12 -13.36 8.04 20.60
C PHE A 12 -12.11 8.14 19.69
N PHE A 13 -10.98 8.58 20.25
CA PHE A 13 -9.73 8.69 19.49
C PHE A 13 -9.16 7.33 19.07
N GLY A 14 -9.36 6.29 19.89
CA GLY A 14 -8.97 4.93 19.54
C GLY A 14 -9.74 4.39 18.32
N PHE A 15 -11.08 4.49 18.33
CA PHE A 15 -11.90 4.05 17.20
C PHE A 15 -11.69 4.93 15.95
N LEU A 16 -11.43 6.23 16.12
CA LEU A 16 -11.04 7.11 15.02
C LEU A 16 -9.73 6.63 14.37
N GLY A 17 -8.74 6.22 15.17
CA GLY A 17 -7.49 5.61 14.69
C GLY A 17 -7.73 4.34 13.89
N ALA A 18 -8.58 3.43 14.39
CA ALA A 18 -8.94 2.20 13.68
C ALA A 18 -9.65 2.47 12.34
N ALA A 19 -10.58 3.44 12.32
CA ALA A 19 -11.27 3.85 11.10
C ALA A 19 -10.29 4.47 10.10
N ALA A 20 -9.42 5.39 10.54
CA ALA A 20 -8.43 6.04 9.69
C ALA A 20 -7.44 5.03 9.09
N ALA A 21 -6.98 4.05 9.87
CA ALA A 21 -6.08 2.99 9.37
C ALA A 21 -6.69 2.23 8.20
N LEU A 22 -7.95 1.80 8.33
CA LEU A 22 -8.65 1.05 7.29
C LEU A 22 -8.97 1.91 6.06
N VAL A 23 -9.55 3.09 6.26
CA VAL A 23 -10.02 3.93 5.15
C VAL A 23 -8.86 4.36 4.25
N PHE A 24 -7.76 4.86 4.83
CA PHE A 24 -6.62 5.32 4.04
C PHE A 24 -5.88 4.16 3.37
N SER A 25 -5.74 3.01 4.05
CA SER A 25 -5.07 1.85 3.45
C SER A 25 -5.90 1.21 2.33
N CYS A 26 -7.23 1.09 2.52
CA CYS A 26 -8.13 0.61 1.48
C CYS A 26 -8.18 1.57 0.28
N MET A 27 -8.10 2.88 0.50
CA MET A 27 -8.00 3.85 -0.59
C MET A 27 -6.70 3.68 -1.39
N GLY A 28 -5.57 3.47 -0.72
CA GLY A 28 -4.29 3.16 -1.37
C GLY A 28 -4.33 1.87 -2.19
N ALA A 29 -4.87 0.80 -1.61
CA ALA A 29 -5.06 -0.49 -2.26
C ALA A 29 -5.97 -0.40 -3.50
N ALA A 30 -7.08 0.34 -3.37
CA ALA A 30 -8.02 0.56 -4.47
C ALA A 30 -7.36 1.32 -5.63
N TYR A 31 -6.62 2.39 -5.36
CA TYR A 31 -5.90 3.14 -6.39
C TYR A 31 -4.83 2.30 -7.08
N GLY A 32 -4.02 1.57 -6.30
CA GLY A 32 -2.96 0.70 -6.82
C GLY A 32 -3.51 -0.40 -7.73
N THR A 33 -4.63 -1.00 -7.32
CA THR A 33 -5.36 -2.02 -8.08
C THR A 33 -6.00 -1.44 -9.34
N ALA A 34 -6.64 -0.27 -9.26
CA ALA A 34 -7.31 0.35 -10.40
C ALA A 34 -6.33 0.70 -11.52
N LYS A 35 -5.20 1.35 -11.20
CA LYS A 35 -4.21 1.74 -12.20
C LYS A 35 -3.48 0.54 -12.82
N SER A 36 -3.06 -0.42 -12.00
CA SER A 36 -2.41 -1.64 -12.50
C SER A 36 -3.36 -2.54 -13.29
N GLY A 37 -4.63 -2.61 -12.88
CA GLY A 37 -5.65 -3.45 -13.51
C GLY A 37 -6.00 -3.03 -14.94
N VAL A 38 -5.98 -1.73 -15.25
CA VAL A 38 -6.20 -1.24 -16.64
C VAL A 38 -5.12 -1.76 -17.57
N GLY A 39 -3.85 -1.75 -17.14
CA GLY A 39 -2.75 -2.33 -17.91
C GLY A 39 -2.94 -3.83 -18.14
N VAL A 40 -3.33 -4.58 -17.10
CA VAL A 40 -3.52 -6.04 -17.18
C VAL A 40 -4.66 -6.39 -18.13
N ALA A 41 -5.77 -5.65 -18.09
CA ALA A 41 -6.91 -5.85 -18.98
C ALA A 41 -6.53 -5.62 -20.45
N SER A 42 -5.71 -4.60 -20.74
CA SER A 42 -5.22 -4.35 -22.11
C SER A 42 -4.28 -5.44 -22.63
N MET A 43 -3.50 -6.09 -21.75
CA MET A 43 -2.70 -7.27 -22.12
C MET A 43 -3.56 -8.52 -22.33
N GLY A 44 -4.58 -8.72 -21.49
CA GLY A 44 -5.39 -9.93 -21.48
C GLY A 44 -6.19 -10.16 -22.76
N VAL A 45 -6.56 -9.11 -23.49
CA VAL A 45 -7.28 -9.22 -24.76
C VAL A 45 -6.40 -9.67 -25.94
N MET A 46 -5.10 -9.37 -25.92
CA MET A 46 -4.18 -9.74 -27.01
C MET A 46 -3.42 -11.03 -26.72
N ARG A 47 -2.94 -11.21 -25.49
CA ARG A 47 -2.13 -12.39 -25.09
C ARG A 47 -2.46 -12.86 -23.67
N PRO A 48 -3.43 -13.77 -23.51
CA PRO A 48 -3.85 -14.25 -22.19
C PRO A 48 -2.76 -15.03 -21.43
N GLU A 49 -1.78 -15.59 -22.14
CA GLU A 49 -0.66 -16.37 -21.58
C GLU A 49 0.22 -15.58 -20.60
N LEU A 50 0.32 -14.25 -20.80
CA LEU A 50 1.17 -13.37 -19.99
C LEU A 50 0.43 -12.72 -18.81
N VAL A 51 -0.90 -12.85 -18.76
CA VAL A 51 -1.74 -12.25 -17.70
C VAL A 51 -1.29 -12.71 -16.32
N MET A 52 -0.95 -14.00 -16.19
CA MET A 52 -0.52 -14.59 -14.91
C MET A 52 0.76 -13.97 -14.35
N LYS A 53 1.67 -13.47 -15.19
CA LYS A 53 2.87 -12.76 -14.72
C LYS A 53 2.58 -11.31 -14.37
N SER A 54 1.64 -10.69 -15.10
CA SER A 54 1.26 -9.28 -14.91
C SER A 54 0.36 -9.01 -13.70
N ILE A 55 -0.13 -10.04 -13.00
CA ILE A 55 -1.01 -9.89 -11.84
C ILE A 55 -0.28 -9.52 -10.55
N VAL A 56 1.05 -9.70 -10.50
CA VAL A 56 1.88 -9.45 -9.30
C VAL A 56 1.67 -8.04 -8.70
N PRO A 57 1.67 -6.93 -9.47
CA PRO A 57 1.46 -5.59 -8.91
C PRO A 57 0.06 -5.39 -8.33
N VAL A 58 -0.96 -6.06 -8.89
CA VAL A 58 -2.34 -6.01 -8.40
C VAL A 58 -2.44 -6.68 -7.03
N VAL A 59 -1.82 -7.85 -6.88
CA VAL A 59 -1.80 -8.56 -5.60
C VAL A 59 -1.03 -7.76 -4.55
N MET A 60 0.10 -7.16 -4.91
CA MET A 60 0.88 -6.32 -3.98
C MET A 60 0.11 -5.08 -3.52
N ALA A 61 -0.68 -4.43 -4.39
CA ALA A 61 -1.58 -3.36 -3.96
C ALA A 61 -2.65 -3.87 -2.96
N GLY A 62 -3.11 -5.10 -3.11
CA GLY A 62 -4.09 -5.72 -2.20
C GLY A 62 -3.57 -5.91 -0.77
N VAL A 63 -2.28 -6.19 -0.58
CA VAL A 63 -1.69 -6.43 0.75
C VAL A 63 -1.74 -5.17 1.63
N LEU A 64 -1.71 -3.98 1.05
CA LEU A 64 -1.85 -2.70 1.78
C LEU A 64 -3.15 -2.68 2.61
N GLY A 65 -4.26 -3.17 2.06
CA GLY A 65 -5.54 -3.25 2.79
C GLY A 65 -5.46 -4.16 4.02
N ILE A 66 -4.66 -5.22 3.95
CA ILE A 66 -4.44 -6.15 5.07
C ILE A 66 -3.65 -5.47 6.19
N TYR A 67 -2.67 -4.62 5.87
CA TYR A 67 -1.93 -3.86 6.88
C TYR A 67 -2.84 -2.94 7.71
N GLY A 68 -3.76 -2.23 7.04
CA GLY A 68 -4.76 -1.40 7.72
C GLY A 68 -5.72 -2.22 8.59
N LEU A 69 -6.13 -3.40 8.11
CA LEU A 69 -6.98 -4.33 8.86
C LEU A 69 -6.29 -4.86 10.12
N ILE A 70 -5.01 -5.22 10.04
CA ILE A 70 -4.23 -5.70 11.19
C ILE A 70 -4.23 -4.65 12.30
N ILE A 71 -3.93 -3.38 11.98
CA ILE A 71 -3.92 -2.30 12.98
C ILE A 71 -5.31 -2.06 13.57
N ALA A 72 -6.36 -2.05 12.74
CA ALA A 72 -7.73 -1.87 13.23
C ALA A 72 -8.16 -2.99 14.19
N VAL A 73 -7.78 -4.24 13.91
CA VAL A 73 -8.06 -5.39 14.79
C VAL A 73 -7.26 -5.28 16.10
N ILE A 74 -5.99 -4.89 16.05
CA ILE A 74 -5.17 -4.67 17.26
C ILE A 74 -5.78 -3.57 18.15
N ILE A 75 -6.17 -2.44 17.56
CA ILE A 75 -6.82 -1.35 18.31
C ILE A 75 -8.15 -1.82 18.92
N SER A 76 -8.97 -2.53 18.15
CA SER A 76 -10.28 -3.03 18.61
C SER A 76 -10.16 -4.01 19.77
N THR A 77 -9.17 -4.90 19.72
CA THR A 77 -8.89 -5.85 20.82
C THR A 77 -8.25 -5.20 22.04
N GLY A 78 -7.59 -4.05 21.87
CA GLY A 78 -7.01 -3.26 22.96
C GLY A 78 -8.01 -2.38 23.73
N ILE A 79 -9.13 -2.00 23.13
CA ILE A 79 -10.16 -1.16 23.77
C ILE A 79 -11.15 -2.07 24.52
N ASN A 80 -10.91 -2.32 25.80
CA ASN A 80 -11.84 -3.07 26.65
C ASN A 80 -12.44 -2.18 27.77
N PRO A 81 -13.75 -1.87 27.71
CA PRO A 81 -14.40 -0.92 28.62
C PRO A 81 -14.61 -1.44 30.06
N LYS A 82 -14.38 -2.73 30.33
CA LYS A 82 -14.67 -3.36 31.63
C LYS A 82 -13.42 -3.73 32.45
N ALA A 83 -12.26 -3.83 31.82
CA ALA A 83 -11.06 -4.41 32.44
C ALA A 83 -9.87 -3.45 32.58
N LYS A 84 -9.77 -2.40 31.74
CA LYS A 84 -8.69 -1.40 31.81
C LYS A 84 -9.24 0.02 31.71
N SER A 85 -8.80 0.88 32.63
CA SER A 85 -8.99 2.33 32.53
C SER A 85 -8.31 2.86 31.28
N TYR A 86 -9.08 3.37 30.31
CA TYR A 86 -8.57 3.93 29.07
C TYR A 86 -8.34 5.44 29.26
N TYR A 87 -7.11 5.90 29.05
CA TYR A 87 -6.74 7.31 29.22
C TYR A 87 -6.46 7.96 27.86
N LEU A 88 -6.46 9.31 27.80
CA LEU A 88 -6.18 10.05 26.57
C LEU A 88 -4.84 9.68 25.91
N PHE A 89 -3.81 9.36 26.71
CA PHE A 89 -2.52 8.94 26.17
C PHE A 89 -2.64 7.69 25.28
N ASP A 90 -3.41 6.69 25.72
CA ASP A 90 -3.63 5.45 24.98
C ASP A 90 -4.49 5.72 23.73
N GLY A 91 -5.48 6.61 23.86
CA GLY A 91 -6.30 7.09 22.75
C GLY A 91 -5.49 7.79 21.66
N TYR A 92 -4.57 8.67 22.02
CA TYR A 92 -3.67 9.34 21.06
C TYR A 92 -2.61 8.39 20.48
N ALA A 93 -2.13 7.42 21.26
CA ALA A 93 -1.25 6.38 20.75
C ALA A 93 -1.94 5.50 19.70
N HIS A 94 -3.22 5.15 19.90
CA HIS A 94 -4.02 4.39 18.93
C HIS A 94 -4.42 5.23 17.71
N LEU A 95 -4.65 6.53 17.88
CA LEU A 95 -4.89 7.44 16.76
C LEU A 95 -3.65 7.59 15.87
N SER A 96 -2.49 7.83 16.49
CA SER A 96 -1.21 8.01 15.78
C SER A 96 -0.74 6.71 15.11
N SER A 97 -0.95 5.54 15.74
CA SER A 97 -0.65 4.25 15.12
C SER A 97 -1.48 4.01 13.86
N GLY A 98 -2.78 4.33 13.91
CA GLY A 98 -3.67 4.20 12.77
C GLY A 98 -3.33 5.14 11.61
N LEU A 99 -3.03 6.40 11.90
CA LEU A 99 -2.63 7.38 10.90
C LEU A 99 -1.27 7.08 10.26
N ALA A 100 -0.29 6.62 11.05
CA ALA A 100 1.04 6.26 10.55
C ALA A 100 0.97 5.14 9.51
N CYS A 101 0.25 4.06 9.82
CA CYS A 101 0.05 2.95 8.87
C CYS A 101 -0.83 3.34 7.69
N GLY A 102 -1.94 4.05 7.94
CA GLY A 102 -2.91 4.42 6.91
C GLY A 102 -2.34 5.35 5.84
N LEU A 103 -1.64 6.42 6.23
CA LEU A 103 -1.04 7.38 5.29
C LEU A 103 0.18 6.80 4.56
N ALA A 104 1.00 5.98 5.24
CA ALA A 104 2.06 5.23 4.59
C ALA A 104 1.50 4.28 3.52
N GLY A 105 0.44 3.53 3.85
CA GLY A 105 -0.26 2.63 2.93
C GLY A 105 -0.87 3.35 1.72
N LEU A 106 -1.43 4.55 1.92
CA LEU A 106 -1.94 5.39 0.83
C LEU A 106 -0.80 5.80 -0.14
N SER A 107 0.32 6.29 0.40
CA SER A 107 1.47 6.71 -0.40
C SER A 107 2.11 5.55 -1.18
N ALA A 108 2.26 4.39 -0.53
CA ALA A 108 2.76 3.17 -1.15
C ALA A 108 1.80 2.67 -2.25
N GLY A 109 0.49 2.68 -2.00
CA GLY A 109 -0.52 2.30 -2.99
C GLY A 109 -0.52 3.17 -4.24
N MET A 110 -0.28 4.49 -4.09
CA MET A 110 -0.11 5.39 -5.23
C MET A 110 1.17 5.07 -6.03
N ALA A 111 2.29 4.85 -5.36
CA ALA A 111 3.55 4.47 -6.01
C ALA A 111 3.41 3.13 -6.76
N ILE A 112 2.85 2.11 -6.12
CA ILE A 112 2.59 0.79 -6.69
C ILE A 112 1.67 0.89 -7.91
N GLY A 113 0.62 1.71 -7.85
CA GLY A 113 -0.31 1.89 -8.98
C GLY A 113 0.34 2.49 -10.22
N ILE A 114 1.19 3.50 -10.04
CA ILE A 114 1.88 4.17 -11.15
C ILE A 114 2.95 3.25 -11.76
N VAL A 115 3.75 2.60 -10.91
CA VAL A 115 4.77 1.63 -11.36
C VAL A 115 4.13 0.41 -12.01
N GLY A 116 2.99 -0.06 -11.49
CA GLY A 116 2.23 -1.17 -12.03
C GLY A 116 1.65 -0.88 -13.41
N ASP A 117 0.96 0.25 -13.61
CA ASP A 117 0.41 0.65 -14.92
C ASP A 117 1.52 0.80 -15.97
N ALA A 118 2.64 1.43 -15.62
CA ALA A 118 3.79 1.57 -16.51
C ALA A 118 4.45 0.22 -16.82
N GLY A 119 4.79 -0.57 -15.81
CA GLY A 119 5.52 -1.83 -15.98
C GLY A 119 4.74 -2.88 -16.77
N VAL A 120 3.42 -2.93 -16.58
CA VAL A 120 2.50 -3.81 -17.30
C VAL A 120 2.36 -3.37 -18.77
N ARG A 121 2.32 -2.07 -19.07
CA ARG A 121 2.31 -1.56 -20.45
C ARG A 121 3.64 -1.76 -21.18
N TYR A 122 4.77 -1.58 -20.50
CA TYR A 122 6.08 -1.88 -21.09
C TYR A 122 6.21 -3.37 -21.44
N LEU A 123 5.65 -4.27 -20.61
CA LEU A 123 5.60 -5.70 -20.91
C LEU A 123 4.76 -6.00 -22.18
N PHE A 124 3.68 -5.25 -22.41
CA PHE A 124 2.85 -5.38 -23.61
C PHE A 124 3.59 -5.00 -24.90
N GLU A 125 4.32 -3.88 -24.86
CA GLU A 125 5.00 -3.32 -26.03
C GLU A 125 6.17 -4.21 -26.49
N ILE A 126 6.97 -4.72 -25.53
CA ILE A 126 8.10 -5.63 -25.80
C ILE A 126 7.66 -6.95 -26.44
N VAL A 127 6.43 -7.40 -26.18
CA VAL A 127 5.90 -8.67 -26.73
C VAL A 127 5.17 -8.45 -28.06
N SER A 128 4.76 -7.23 -28.38
CA SER A 128 4.00 -6.92 -29.61
C SER A 128 4.88 -6.75 -30.86
N GLY A 129 6.21 -6.68 -30.73
CA GLY A 129 7.15 -6.80 -31.86
C GLY A 129 6.96 -5.78 -32.99
N SER A 130 6.36 -4.62 -32.69
CA SER A 130 6.09 -3.57 -33.68
C SER A 130 7.03 -2.40 -33.43
N ASP A 131 8.06 -2.27 -34.27
CA ASP A 131 9.05 -1.18 -34.28
C ASP A 131 8.47 0.17 -34.77
N THR A 132 7.19 0.49 -34.54
CA THR A 132 6.59 1.76 -35.01
C THR A 132 5.89 2.54 -33.90
N GLY A 133 6.68 3.39 -33.24
CA GLY A 133 6.37 4.79 -32.90
C GLY A 133 5.01 5.16 -32.31
N LEU A 134 4.95 5.25 -30.98
CA LEU A 134 4.29 6.37 -30.29
C LEU A 134 5.12 6.86 -29.08
N TYR A 135 6.37 7.25 -29.33
CA TYR A 135 7.34 7.86 -28.40
C TYR A 135 6.93 9.17 -27.70
N SER A 136 5.69 9.67 -27.81
CA SER A 136 5.48 11.13 -27.74
C SER A 136 5.24 11.75 -26.35
N LEU A 137 4.58 11.11 -25.37
CA LEU A 137 4.06 11.93 -24.26
C LEU A 137 4.95 12.11 -23.01
N VAL A 138 5.81 11.17 -22.60
CA VAL A 138 6.47 11.29 -21.27
C VAL A 138 7.93 10.80 -21.19
N LEU A 139 8.66 10.88 -22.29
CA LEU A 139 10.10 11.20 -22.23
C LEU A 139 10.33 12.62 -21.61
N ALA A 140 9.25 13.42 -21.44
CA ALA A 140 9.26 14.85 -21.17
C ALA A 140 9.50 15.31 -19.71
N LYS A 141 9.94 14.46 -18.77
CA LYS A 141 10.32 14.97 -17.44
C LYS A 141 11.81 14.90 -17.07
N LEU A 142 12.58 13.84 -17.34
CA LEU A 142 13.77 13.66 -16.50
C LEU A 142 15.10 13.08 -17.02
N LEU A 143 15.31 12.50 -18.21
CA LEU A 143 16.66 11.99 -18.51
C LEU A 143 17.02 11.88 -20.00
N GLU A 144 18.00 12.71 -20.39
CA GLU A 144 18.96 12.48 -21.47
C GLU A 144 19.55 11.08 -21.35
N THR A 145 19.21 10.15 -22.26
CA THR A 145 20.07 9.00 -22.59
C THR A 145 19.72 8.45 -23.97
N ASP A 146 20.78 8.18 -24.73
CA ASP A 146 20.78 7.96 -26.16
C ASP A 146 20.08 6.69 -26.65
N SER A 147 19.60 6.84 -27.88
CA SER A 147 18.99 5.93 -28.83
C SER A 147 19.62 4.52 -28.95
N LEU A 148 18.74 3.51 -29.11
CA LEU A 148 18.96 2.24 -29.85
C LEU A 148 19.68 1.04 -29.17
N THR A 149 19.32 0.66 -27.94
CA THR A 149 19.68 -0.70 -27.41
C THR A 149 18.54 -1.52 -26.79
N LEU A 150 17.30 -1.01 -26.75
CA LEU A 150 16.16 -1.72 -26.13
C LEU A 150 15.29 -2.52 -27.12
N ALA A 151 15.63 -2.55 -28.41
CA ALA A 151 14.87 -3.30 -29.42
C ALA A 151 15.15 -4.82 -29.44
N ASN A 152 16.04 -5.37 -28.60
CA ASN A 152 16.31 -6.82 -28.64
C ASN A 152 16.69 -7.50 -27.31
N ALA A 153 16.25 -6.96 -26.17
CA ALA A 153 16.41 -7.62 -24.88
C ALA A 153 15.06 -8.09 -24.32
N GLN A 154 14.41 -9.02 -25.03
CA GLN A 154 13.49 -9.95 -24.39
C GLN A 154 14.28 -10.75 -23.35
N GLN A 155 14.32 -10.29 -22.10
CA GLN A 155 14.77 -11.11 -20.98
C GLN A 155 13.92 -10.88 -19.73
N PRO A 156 13.78 -11.91 -18.86
CA PRO A 156 13.18 -11.81 -17.52
C PRO A 156 13.77 -10.69 -16.63
N LYS A 157 14.87 -10.04 -17.06
CA LYS A 157 15.57 -8.97 -16.35
C LYS A 157 14.71 -7.71 -16.14
N LEU A 158 13.84 -7.33 -17.08
CA LEU A 158 12.95 -6.17 -16.91
C LEU A 158 11.78 -6.45 -15.93
N PHE A 159 11.28 -7.68 -15.93
CA PHE A 159 10.28 -8.13 -14.96
C PHE A 159 10.84 -8.10 -13.53
N VAL A 160 12.09 -8.53 -13.36
CA VAL A 160 12.80 -8.43 -12.08
C VAL A 160 13.00 -6.97 -11.66
N GLY A 161 13.34 -6.07 -12.58
CA GLY A 161 13.48 -4.64 -12.29
C GLY A 161 12.19 -3.99 -11.81
N MET A 162 11.06 -4.30 -12.45
CA MET A 162 9.74 -3.85 -12.00
C MET A 162 9.40 -4.37 -10.60
N ILE A 163 9.61 -5.67 -10.36
CA ILE A 163 9.37 -6.29 -9.03
C ILE A 163 10.24 -5.63 -7.95
N LEU A 164 11.50 -5.35 -8.24
CA LEU A 164 12.40 -4.70 -7.28
C LEU A 164 11.86 -3.34 -6.84
N ILE A 165 11.38 -2.52 -7.78
CA ILE A 165 10.78 -1.21 -7.47
C ILE A 165 9.52 -1.38 -6.63
N LEU A 166 8.67 -2.37 -6.94
CA LEU A 166 7.45 -2.66 -6.19
C LEU A 166 7.74 -3.10 -4.75
N ILE A 167 8.79 -3.90 -4.52
CA ILE A 167 9.24 -4.30 -3.18
C ILE A 167 9.68 -3.09 -2.37
N PHE A 168 10.45 -2.16 -2.95
CA PHE A 168 10.86 -0.94 -2.26
C PHE A 168 9.66 -0.02 -1.94
N ALA A 169 8.67 0.03 -2.82
CA ALA A 169 7.43 0.79 -2.57
C ALA A 169 6.61 0.15 -1.44
N GLU A 170 6.52 -1.18 -1.37
CA GLU A 170 5.83 -1.89 -0.30
C GLU A 170 6.53 -1.73 1.06
N ALA A 171 7.87 -1.69 1.09
CA ALA A 171 8.64 -1.48 2.31
C ALA A 171 8.22 -0.20 3.07
N LEU A 172 7.80 0.86 2.35
CA LEU A 172 7.28 2.09 2.95
C LEU A 172 6.02 1.84 3.79
N ALA A 173 5.10 0.99 3.31
CA ALA A 173 3.89 0.63 4.05
C ALA A 173 4.22 -0.28 5.24
N LEU A 174 5.17 -1.20 5.08
CA LEU A 174 5.64 -2.04 6.17
C LEU A 174 6.26 -1.23 7.31
N TYR A 175 7.00 -0.17 7.01
CA TYR A 175 7.52 0.73 8.04
C TYR A 175 6.39 1.40 8.83
N GLY A 176 5.33 1.86 8.14
CA GLY A 176 4.13 2.40 8.80
C GLY A 176 3.43 1.38 9.70
N LEU A 177 3.35 0.11 9.27
CA LEU A 177 2.79 -0.98 10.06
C LEU A 177 3.61 -1.26 11.33
N ILE A 178 4.92 -1.37 11.21
CA ILE A 178 5.82 -1.66 12.35
C ILE A 178 5.71 -0.56 13.40
N VAL A 179 5.76 0.71 12.98
CA VAL A 179 5.58 1.86 13.87
C VAL A 179 4.21 1.82 14.54
N GLY A 180 3.15 1.53 13.77
CA GLY A 180 1.79 1.38 14.29
C GLY A 180 1.68 0.31 15.39
N ILE A 181 2.30 -0.86 15.17
CA ILE A 181 2.31 -1.95 16.14
C ILE A 181 3.07 -1.55 17.42
N ILE A 182 4.24 -0.94 17.29
CA ILE A 182 5.05 -0.52 18.45
C ILE A 182 4.29 0.50 19.31
N LEU A 183 3.66 1.49 18.67
CA LEU A 183 2.86 2.51 19.36
C LEU A 183 1.66 1.89 20.07
N SER A 184 0.94 0.99 19.39
CA SER A 184 -0.21 0.30 19.98
C SER A 184 0.20 -0.66 21.11
N SER A 185 1.38 -1.29 21.03
CA SER A 185 1.88 -2.17 22.08
C SER A 185 2.27 -1.40 23.34
N ARG A 186 2.86 -0.20 23.19
CA ARG A 186 3.27 0.64 24.32
C ARG A 186 2.09 1.31 25.03
N ALA A 187 1.02 1.62 24.31
CA ALA A 187 -0.23 2.14 24.89
C ALA A 187 -0.80 1.21 25.98
N GLY A 188 -0.62 -0.11 25.84
CA GLY A 188 -1.06 -1.07 26.86
C GLY A 188 -0.11 -1.27 28.03
N GLN A 189 1.15 -0.83 27.90
CA GLN A 189 2.30 -1.24 28.73
C GLN A 189 2.83 -0.13 29.64
N SER A 190 2.58 1.15 29.32
CA SER A 190 3.03 2.32 30.11
C SER A 190 2.49 2.40 31.55
N ARG A 191 1.85 1.34 32.05
CA ARG A 191 1.28 1.21 33.40
C ARG A 191 1.59 -0.13 34.08
N ALA A 192 2.50 -0.93 33.51
CA ALA A 192 3.02 -2.12 34.20
C ALA A 192 4.11 -1.76 35.23
N ASP A 193 4.55 -0.49 35.25
CA ASP A 193 5.52 0.09 36.18
C ASP A 193 4.88 1.22 37.00
#